data_AF-A0AAW5UTS1-F1
#
_entry.id   AF-A0AAW5UTS1-F1
#
_cell.length_a   1.000
_cell.length_b   1.000
_cell.length_c   1.000
_cell.angle_alpha   90.00
_cell.angle_beta   90.00
_cell.angle_gamma   90.00
#
_symmetry.space_group_name_H-M   'P 1'
#
loop_
_entity.id
_entity.type
_entity.pdbx_description
1 polymer ?
#
loop_
_entity_poly.entity_id
_entity_poly.type
_entity_poly.pdbx_seq_one_letter_code
_entity_poly.pdbx_strand_id
1 'polypeptide(L)'
;MSSINNLKDRLKDIGYKTTITLSNYIQLLKGSGSFVIPDYQRGYVWGQRKKNPQSDSVSFLINSLKESYKHKSDIFLQGITVHEKKESFDIVLVDGQQRTTFFYLLLKYTGYKDYISIKYDIRKESQRLPK
;
A
#
# COMPACT_ATOMS: atom_id res chain seq x y z
N MET A 1 -24.06 9.28 14.79
CA MET A 1 -23.01 8.36 14.31
C MET A 1 -22.76 8.69 12.84
N SER A 2 -21.65 9.34 12.52
CA SER A 2 -21.30 9.69 11.14
C SER A 2 -21.08 8.40 10.35
N SER A 3 -21.87 8.16 9.31
CA SER A 3 -21.64 7.07 8.37
C SER A 3 -20.22 7.18 7.84
N ILE A 4 -19.39 6.16 8.07
CA ILE A 4 -18.06 6.11 7.47
C ILE A 4 -18.27 6.12 5.95
N ASN A 5 -17.83 7.20 5.30
CA ASN A 5 -17.93 7.37 3.86
C ASN A 5 -17.20 6.21 3.16
N ASN A 6 -17.89 5.52 2.25
CA ASN A 6 -17.35 4.41 1.46
C ASN A 6 -16.13 4.88 0.65
N LEU A 7 -15.22 3.98 0.31
CA LEU A 7 -14.08 4.20 -0.57
C LEU A 7 -14.48 4.92 -1.87
N LYS A 8 -15.64 4.58 -2.45
CA LYS A 8 -16.17 5.31 -3.62
C LYS A 8 -16.35 6.79 -3.31
N ASP A 9 -16.89 7.15 -2.16
CA ASP A 9 -17.08 8.54 -1.75
C ASP A 9 -15.74 9.23 -1.44
N ARG A 10 -14.80 8.52 -0.81
CA ARG A 10 -13.42 9.00 -0.60
C ARG A 10 -12.70 9.30 -1.92
N LEU A 11 -12.99 8.53 -2.97
CA LEU A 11 -12.47 8.75 -4.32
C LEU A 11 -13.19 9.89 -5.06
N LYS A 12 -14.47 10.15 -4.75
CA LYS A 12 -15.19 11.33 -5.28
C LYS A 12 -14.54 12.64 -4.83
N ASP A 13 -14.07 12.70 -3.57
CA ASP A 13 -13.33 13.85 -3.02
C ASP A 13 -12.08 14.18 -3.86
N ILE A 14 -11.51 13.18 -4.55
CA ILE A 14 -10.28 13.29 -5.36
C ILE A 14 -10.60 13.66 -6.83
N GLY A 15 -11.88 13.70 -7.20
CA GLY A 15 -12.36 13.82 -8.58
C GLY A 15 -12.23 12.49 -9.30
N TYR A 16 -13.32 11.95 -9.84
CA TYR A 16 -13.43 10.62 -10.48
C TYR A 16 -12.32 10.32 -11.51
N LYS A 17 -11.14 9.93 -11.05
CA LYS A 17 -10.02 9.48 -11.86
C LYS A 17 -9.74 8.04 -11.52
N THR A 18 -9.56 7.22 -12.56
CA THR A 18 -9.14 5.82 -12.44
C THR A 18 -7.70 5.71 -11.93
N THR A 19 -6.95 6.80 -11.98
CA THR A 19 -5.59 6.93 -11.47
C THR A 19 -5.52 7.98 -10.37
N ILE A 20 -4.87 7.62 -9.26
CA ILE A 20 -4.64 8.51 -8.12
C ILE A 20 -3.15 8.60 -7.84
N THR A 21 -2.70 9.73 -7.29
CA THR A 21 -1.30 9.90 -6.87
C THR A 21 -1.01 9.07 -5.62
N LEU A 22 0.28 8.84 -5.32
CA LEU A 22 0.69 8.17 -4.08
C LEU A 22 0.18 8.92 -2.84
N SER A 23 0.22 10.25 -2.85
CA SER A 23 -0.30 11.08 -1.75
C SER A 23 -1.81 10.84 -1.55
N ASN A 24 -2.59 10.89 -2.63
CA ASN A 24 -4.03 10.64 -2.56
C ASN A 24 -4.34 9.22 -2.09
N TYR A 25 -3.56 8.23 -2.53
CA TYR A 25 -3.67 6.84 -2.06
C TYR A 25 -3.46 6.71 -0.54
N ILE A 26 -2.46 7.39 0.02
CA ILE A 26 -2.22 7.42 1.47
C ILE A 26 -3.34 8.15 2.21
N GLN A 27 -3.82 9.27 1.67
CA GLN A 27 -4.92 10.05 2.25
C GLN A 27 -6.23 9.28 2.36
N LEU A 28 -6.39 8.19 1.60
CA LEU A 28 -7.52 7.30 1.78
C LEU A 28 -7.62 6.85 3.25
N LEU A 29 -6.51 6.62 3.96
CA LEU A 29 -6.51 6.20 5.37
C LEU A 29 -7.13 7.23 6.35
N LYS A 30 -7.40 8.47 5.91
CA LYS A 30 -7.99 9.56 6.73
C LYS A 30 -7.34 9.69 8.11
N GLY A 31 -6.01 9.53 8.18
CA GLY A 31 -5.21 9.72 9.38
C GLY A 31 -5.40 8.68 10.51
N SER A 32 -6.20 7.63 10.29
CA SER A 32 -6.56 6.68 11.36
C SER A 32 -6.70 5.22 10.91
N GLY A 33 -6.93 4.97 9.62
CA GLY A 33 -7.02 3.60 9.06
C GLY A 33 -5.66 2.99 8.76
N SER A 34 -5.60 1.70 8.47
CA SER A 34 -4.37 1.03 8.04
C SER A 34 -4.54 0.33 6.69
N PHE A 35 -3.45 0.21 5.93
CA PHE A 35 -3.37 -0.78 4.87
C PHE A 35 -3.25 -2.17 5.50
N VAL A 36 -4.21 -3.05 5.21
CA VAL A 36 -4.30 -4.37 5.81
C VAL A 36 -3.80 -5.39 4.80
N ILE A 37 -2.77 -6.14 5.17
CA ILE A 37 -2.30 -7.31 4.44
C ILE A 37 -3.01 -8.54 5.03
N PRO A 38 -3.86 -9.22 4.26
CA PRO A 38 -4.54 -10.43 4.73
C PRO A 38 -3.58 -11.58 5.07
N ASP A 39 -4.00 -12.45 5.98
CA ASP A 39 -3.26 -13.61 6.48
C ASP A 39 -2.95 -14.70 5.43
N TYR A 40 -3.69 -14.71 4.32
CA TYR A 40 -3.48 -15.58 3.17
C TYR A 40 -2.43 -15.02 2.18
N GLN A 41 -1.99 -13.77 2.36
CA GLN A 41 -0.94 -13.19 1.53
C GLN A 41 0.45 -13.58 2.03
N ARG A 42 1.37 -13.78 1.09
CA ARG A 42 2.79 -14.02 1.41
C ARG A 42 3.46 -12.79 2.01
N GLY A 43 4.49 -13.01 2.83
CA GLY A 43 5.32 -11.94 3.36
C GLY A 43 6.05 -11.11 2.28
N TYR A 44 6.61 -9.98 2.68
CA TYR A 44 7.37 -9.10 1.79
C TYR A 44 8.68 -9.74 1.34
N VAL A 45 8.90 -9.86 0.02
CA VAL A 45 10.05 -10.57 -0.56
C VAL A 45 10.70 -9.85 -1.75
N TRP A 46 10.32 -8.60 -2.00
CA TRP A 46 10.76 -7.85 -3.18
C TRP A 46 12.27 -7.58 -3.28
N GLY A 47 12.99 -7.60 -2.14
CA GLY A 47 14.44 -7.46 -2.11
C GLY A 47 15.22 -8.78 -2.29
N GLN A 48 14.54 -9.92 -2.45
CA GLN A 48 15.22 -11.21 -2.60
C GLN A 48 15.82 -11.33 -4.01
N ARG A 49 17.14 -11.46 -4.07
CA ARG A 49 17.85 -11.78 -5.31
C ARG A 49 17.59 -13.23 -5.70
N LYS A 50 17.11 -13.47 -6.92
CA LYS A 50 17.07 -14.83 -7.48
C LYS A 50 18.50 -15.31 -7.77
N LYS A 51 18.68 -16.59 -8.12
CA LYS A 51 20.01 -17.17 -8.40
C LYS A 51 20.75 -16.52 -9.58
N ASN A 52 20.04 -15.85 -10.51
CA ASN A 52 20.62 -15.13 -11.68
C ASN A 52 19.80 -13.88 -12.12
N PRO A 53 19.76 -12.77 -11.37
CA PRO A 53 19.26 -11.51 -11.93
C PRO A 53 20.31 -10.39 -11.89
N GLN A 54 20.27 -9.54 -12.91
CA GLN A 54 21.05 -8.29 -12.98
C GLN A 54 20.58 -7.25 -11.94
N SER A 55 19.34 -7.35 -11.42
CA SER A 55 18.79 -6.49 -10.37
C SER A 55 17.54 -7.11 -9.71
N ASP A 56 17.24 -6.73 -8.47
CA ASP A 56 15.99 -7.11 -7.77
C ASP A 56 14.86 -6.08 -7.99
N SER A 57 13.63 -6.41 -7.59
CA SER A 57 12.45 -5.57 -7.82
C SER A 57 12.51 -4.22 -7.10
N VAL A 58 13.14 -4.18 -5.91
CA VAL A 58 13.37 -2.94 -5.15
C VAL A 58 14.32 -2.03 -5.94
N SER A 59 15.46 -2.57 -6.37
CA SER A 59 16.47 -1.86 -7.13
C SER A 59 15.92 -1.33 -8.46
N PHE A 60 15.15 -2.15 -9.18
CA PHE A 60 14.49 -1.75 -10.41
C PHE A 60 13.56 -0.56 -10.17
N LEU A 61 12.66 -0.63 -9.19
CA LEU A 61 11.70 0.45 -8.94
C LEU A 61 12.38 1.74 -8.47
N ILE A 62 13.41 1.66 -7.62
CA ILE A 62 14.20 2.82 -7.21
C ILE A 62 14.88 3.48 -8.41
N ASN A 63 15.46 2.70 -9.32
CA ASN A 63 16.07 3.24 -10.53
C ASN A 63 15.04 3.90 -11.45
N SER A 64 13.87 3.28 -11.63
CA SER A 64 12.76 3.91 -12.37
C SER A 64 12.38 5.26 -11.77
N LEU A 65 12.19 5.33 -10.44
CA LEU A 65 11.85 6.57 -9.73
C LEU A 65 12.93 7.65 -9.93
N LYS A 66 14.21 7.30 -9.87
CA LYS A 66 15.32 8.24 -10.11
C LYS A 66 15.31 8.80 -11.52
N GLU A 67 15.13 7.95 -12.54
CA GLU A 67 15.10 8.37 -13.93
C GLU A 67 13.89 9.28 -14.21
N SER A 68 12.71 8.89 -13.73
CA SER A 68 11.50 9.71 -13.84
C SER A 68 11.64 11.06 -13.16
N TYR A 69 12.27 11.12 -11.98
CA TYR A 69 12.55 12.38 -11.30
C TYR A 69 13.47 13.28 -12.13
N LYS A 70 14.54 12.72 -12.69
CA LYS A 70 15.50 13.44 -13.56
C LYS A 70 14.83 13.99 -14.82
N HIS A 71 13.93 13.21 -15.42
CA HIS A 71 13.24 13.56 -16.66
C HIS A 71 11.89 14.26 -16.47
N LYS A 72 11.46 14.48 -15.22
CA LYS A 72 10.16 15.06 -14.86
C LYS A 72 8.98 14.35 -15.54
N SER A 73 9.05 13.02 -15.63
CA SER A 73 8.01 12.19 -16.24
C SER A 73 7.19 11.45 -15.18
N ASP A 74 5.93 11.16 -15.48
CA ASP A 74 5.08 10.37 -14.59
C ASP A 74 5.43 8.87 -14.68
N ILE A 75 5.37 8.17 -13.53
CA ILE A 75 5.44 6.71 -13.48
C ILE A 75 4.09 6.13 -13.11
N PHE A 76 3.65 5.16 -13.89
CA PHE A 76 2.49 4.36 -13.56
C PHE A 76 2.90 3.08 -12.81
N LEU A 77 2.50 2.99 -11.53
CA LEU A 77 2.87 1.89 -10.62
C LEU A 77 1.95 0.65 -10.71
N GLN A 78 1.16 0.59 -11.79
CA GLN A 78 0.10 -0.39 -12.03
C GLN A 78 -1.05 -0.31 -11.01
N GLY A 79 -2.19 -0.91 -11.36
CA GLY A 79 -3.39 -0.90 -10.50
C GLY A 79 -3.18 -1.65 -9.19
N ILE A 80 -3.84 -1.18 -8.12
CA ILE A 80 -3.92 -1.85 -6.82
C ILE A 80 -5.39 -2.22 -6.59
N THR A 81 -5.66 -3.50 -6.33
CA THR A 81 -7.01 -3.96 -6.01
C THR A 81 -7.20 -4.00 -4.51
N VAL A 82 -8.23 -3.31 -4.02
CA VAL A 82 -8.52 -3.20 -2.59
C VAL A 82 -10.00 -3.34 -2.32
N HIS A 83 -10.33 -3.61 -1.07
CA HIS A 83 -11.68 -3.41 -0.53
C HIS A 83 -11.57 -2.75 0.86
N GLU A 84 -12.65 -2.11 1.31
CA GLU A 84 -12.69 -1.47 2.62
C GLU A 84 -13.30 -2.36 3.70
N LYS A 85 -12.96 -2.11 4.97
CA LYS A 85 -13.72 -2.63 6.11
C LYS A 85 -14.80 -1.61 6.48
N LYS A 86 -16.08 -2.00 6.44
CA LYS A 86 -17.25 -1.11 6.63
C LYS A 86 -17.20 -0.24 7.90
N GLU A 87 -16.52 -0.70 8.93
CA GLU A 87 -16.52 -0.07 10.27
C GLU A 87 -15.22 0.71 10.57
N SER A 88 -14.35 0.90 9.58
CA SER A 88 -13.07 1.59 9.79
C SER A 88 -12.58 2.25 8.50
N PHE A 89 -11.54 3.09 8.59
CA PHE A 89 -10.83 3.60 7.41
C PHE A 89 -9.80 2.61 6.85
N ASP A 90 -9.79 1.37 7.33
CA ASP A 90 -8.89 0.34 6.85
C ASP A 90 -9.15 0.01 5.38
N ILE A 91 -8.06 -0.26 4.67
CA ILE A 91 -8.05 -0.67 3.28
C ILE A 91 -7.37 -2.03 3.20
N VAL A 92 -8.13 -3.05 2.86
CA VAL A 92 -7.64 -4.42 2.72
C VAL A 92 -7.10 -4.62 1.32
N LEU A 93 -5.84 -5.05 1.23
CA LEU A 93 -5.14 -5.26 -0.03
C LEU A 93 -5.46 -6.64 -0.59
N VAL A 94 -6.07 -6.70 -1.77
CA VAL A 94 -6.33 -7.94 -2.52
C VAL A 94 -5.18 -8.23 -3.48
N ASP A 95 -4.71 -7.19 -4.16
CA ASP A 95 -3.48 -7.19 -4.97
C ASP A 95 -2.68 -5.91 -4.70
N GLY A 96 -1.37 -5.93 -5.01
CA GLY A 96 -0.49 -4.77 -4.85
C GLY A 96 0.18 -4.68 -3.47
N GLN A 97 0.01 -5.68 -2.61
CA GLN A 97 0.59 -5.69 -1.26
C GLN A 97 2.10 -5.39 -1.20
N GLN A 98 2.88 -5.94 -2.13
CA GLN A 98 4.34 -5.72 -2.16
C GLN A 98 4.69 -4.28 -2.55
N ARG A 99 3.91 -3.67 -3.46
CA ARG A 99 4.07 -2.28 -3.88
C ARG A 99 3.74 -1.31 -2.75
N THR A 100 2.59 -1.52 -2.08
CA THR A 100 2.20 -0.73 -0.91
C THR A 100 3.23 -0.83 0.21
N THR A 101 3.73 -2.05 0.49
CA THR A 101 4.77 -2.26 1.51
C THR A 101 6.08 -1.59 1.13
N PHE A 102 6.51 -1.65 -0.14
CA PHE A 102 7.69 -0.95 -0.62
C PHE A 102 7.59 0.56 -0.37
N PHE A 103 6.47 1.20 -0.75
CA PHE A 103 6.32 2.64 -0.53
C PHE A 103 6.22 2.99 0.95
N TYR A 104 5.56 2.17 1.76
CA TYR A 104 5.55 2.33 3.20
C TYR A 104 6.97 2.37 3.77
N LEU A 105 7.80 1.38 3.41
CA LEU A 105 9.20 1.31 3.88
C LEU A 105 10.03 2.49 3.36
N LEU A 106 9.90 2.84 2.08
CA LEU A 106 10.61 3.96 1.48
C LEU A 106 10.27 5.28 2.18
N LEU A 107 8.98 5.56 2.40
CA LEU A 107 8.52 6.79 3.07
C LEU A 107 8.99 6.85 4.53
N LYS A 108 8.96 5.73 5.25
CA LYS A 108 9.51 5.66 6.61
C LYS A 108 11.01 5.91 6.62
N TYR A 109 11.74 5.35 5.66
CA TYR A 109 13.18 5.57 5.51
C TYR A 109 13.52 7.04 5.21
N THR A 110 12.70 7.74 4.41
CA THR A 110 12.93 9.17 4.11
C THR A 110 12.46 10.13 5.22
N GLY A 111 11.94 9.61 6.34
CA GLY A 111 11.45 10.45 7.43
C GLY A 111 10.10 11.13 7.16
N TYR A 112 9.25 10.52 6.32
CA TYR A 112 7.90 11.02 6.06
C TYR A 112 7.11 11.20 7.35
N LYS A 113 6.57 12.41 7.56
CA LYS A 113 5.96 12.82 8.83
C LYS A 113 4.46 12.56 8.90
N ASP A 114 3.78 12.48 7.76
CA ASP A 114 2.34 12.28 7.77
C ASP A 114 1.97 10.84 8.14
N TYR A 115 0.70 10.65 8.45
CA TYR A 115 0.16 9.38 8.88
C TYR A 115 0.16 8.34 7.74
N ILE A 116 0.81 7.21 8.00
CA ILE A 116 0.74 6.00 7.19
C ILE A 116 0.92 4.78 8.10
N SER A 117 0.05 3.80 7.94
CA SER A 117 0.04 2.58 8.75
C SER A 117 -0.18 1.35 7.88
N ILE A 118 0.53 0.27 8.20
CA ILE A 118 0.37 -1.06 7.61
C ILE A 118 0.23 -2.09 8.72
N LYS A 119 -0.70 -3.03 8.57
CA LYS A 119 -0.91 -4.12 9.53
C LYS A 119 -1.14 -5.44 8.82
N TYR A 120 -0.77 -6.53 9.48
CA TYR A 120 -1.04 -7.89 9.01
C TYR A 120 -2.23 -8.44 9.78
N ASP A 121 -3.23 -8.95 9.06
CA ASP A 121 -4.26 -9.77 9.68
C ASP A 121 -3.61 -11.09 10.11
N ILE A 122 -4.05 -11.60 11.27
CA ILE A 122 -3.58 -12.86 11.84
C ILE A 122 -4.68 -13.89 11.65
N ARG A 123 -4.31 -15.12 11.25
CA ARG A 123 -5.24 -16.25 11.15
C ARG A 123 -6.00 -16.40 12.46
N LYS A 124 -7.33 -16.52 12.38
CA LYS A 124 -8.19 -16.70 13.58
C LYS A 124 -7.79 -17.94 14.37
N GLU A 125 -7.27 -18.96 13.69
CA GLU A 125 -6.75 -20.19 14.26
C GLU A 125 -5.51 -19.96 15.13
N SER A 126 -4.67 -19.00 14.74
CA SER A 126 -3.46 -18.60 15.50
C SER A 126 -3.78 -17.68 16.69
N GLN A 127 -5.00 -17.16 16.80
CA GLN A 127 -5.45 -16.41 17.98
C GLN A 127 -5.90 -17.31 19.13
N ARG A 128 -6.05 -18.63 18.89
CA ARG A 128 -6.31 -19.60 19.96
C ARG A 128 -4.99 -20.07 20.55
N LEU A 129 -4.66 -19.60 21.74
CA LEU A 129 -3.64 -20.24 22.57
C LEU A 129 -4.02 -21.72 22.75
N PRO A 130 -3.07 -22.67 22.64
CA PRO A 130 -3.34 -24.05 23.01
C PRO A 130 -3.78 -24.06 24.48
N LYS A 131 -4.94 -24.68 24.75
CA LYS A 131 -5.42 -24.96 26.10
C LYS A 131 -4.56 -26.02 26.76
#